data_AF-A0A957W162-F1
#
_entry.id   AF-A0A957W162-F1
#
_cell.length_a   1.000
_cell.length_b   1.000
_cell.length_c   1.000
_cell.angle_alpha   90.00
_cell.angle_beta   90.00
_cell.angle_gamma   90.00
#
_symmetry.space_group_name_H-M   'P 1'
#
loop_
_entity.id
_entity.type
_entity.pdbx_description
1 polymer ?
#
loop_
_entity_poly.entity_id
_entity_poly.type
_entity_poly.pdbx_seq_one_letter_code
_entity_poly.pdbx_strand_id
1 'polypeptide(L)'
;MVDDSSRNYVYIDLRDIEVSTQARFFAGLFEVILSNIELPSITDLFGSVSEVNKQEFQIWLQNFLSQLEGDLVIVFDHLEAIPRDSLQTLLDALKVTHKRSDKGWLITVVCGALGLAEHIVGVNSPFRGISKPVFVGDITDEHGQALLDKQLAKEKIKVSQAGQA
;
A
#
# COMPACT_ATOMS: atom_id res chain seq x y z
N MET A 1 24.53 -9.28 8.07
CA MET A 1 24.04 -7.95 7.65
C MET A 1 23.76 -8.06 6.18
N VAL A 2 22.49 -8.15 5.80
CA VAL A 2 22.09 -8.02 4.39
C VAL A 2 22.06 -6.52 4.14
N ASP A 3 22.85 -6.10 3.17
CA ASP A 3 22.91 -4.74 2.64
C ASP A 3 21.51 -4.39 2.08
N ASP A 4 20.76 -3.52 2.78
CA ASP A 4 19.39 -3.07 2.45
C ASP A 4 19.46 -1.83 1.55
N SER A 5 20.22 -1.91 0.45
CA SER A 5 20.51 -0.79 -0.45
C SER A 5 19.66 -0.77 -1.74
N SER A 6 18.51 -1.44 -1.73
CA SER A 6 17.42 -1.15 -2.68
C SER A 6 16.06 -1.49 -2.08
N ARG A 7 15.47 -0.55 -1.34
CA ARG A 7 14.07 -0.69 -0.92
C ARG A 7 13.18 -0.57 -2.15
N ASN A 8 12.93 -1.69 -2.81
CA ASN A 8 11.94 -1.76 -3.88
C ASN A 8 10.52 -1.90 -3.31
N TYR A 9 10.22 -1.14 -2.24
CA TYR A 9 8.87 -1.05 -1.72
C TYR A 9 8.52 0.37 -1.31
N VAL A 10 7.25 0.72 -1.50
CA VAL A 10 6.65 1.98 -1.03
C VAL A 10 5.46 1.64 -0.15
N TYR A 11 5.45 2.20 1.05
CA TYR A 11 4.31 2.14 1.95
C TYR A 11 3.57 3.47 1.89
N ILE A 12 2.27 3.42 1.63
CA ILE A 12 1.38 4.58 1.49
C ILE A 12 0.28 4.43 2.53
N ASP A 13 0.29 5.28 3.55
CA ASP A 13 -0.84 5.45 4.45
C ASP A 13 -1.86 6.39 3.78
N LEU A 14 -3.02 5.86 3.40
CA LEU A 14 -4.02 6.65 2.70
C LEU A 14 -4.68 7.73 3.58
N ARG A 15 -4.48 7.69 4.90
CA ARG A 15 -4.92 8.77 5.81
C ARG A 15 -4.10 10.05 5.64
N ASP A 16 -2.87 9.92 5.15
CA ASP A 16 -1.94 11.03 4.95
C ASP A 16 -2.08 11.68 3.56
N ILE A 17 -2.93 11.11 2.70
CA ILE A 17 -3.15 11.60 1.33
C ILE A 17 -4.36 12.54 1.30
N GLU A 18 -4.15 13.74 0.77
CA GLU A 18 -5.22 14.70 0.57
C GLU A 18 -6.20 14.22 -0.52
N VAL A 19 -7.50 14.17 -0.20
CA VAL A 19 -8.57 13.78 -1.13
C VAL A 19 -9.58 14.91 -1.34
N SER A 20 -9.11 16.11 -1.64
CA SER A 20 -9.98 17.26 -1.98
C SER A 20 -10.61 17.12 -3.37
N THR A 21 -9.86 16.58 -4.34
CA THR A 21 -10.32 16.20 -5.68
C THR A 21 -9.68 14.88 -6.11
N GLN A 22 -10.24 14.20 -7.12
CA GLN A 22 -9.57 13.03 -7.70
C GLN A 22 -8.18 13.36 -8.24
N ALA A 23 -8.02 14.56 -8.82
CA ALA A 23 -6.74 14.96 -9.39
C ALA A 23 -5.68 15.21 -8.30
N ARG A 24 -6.10 15.81 -7.17
CA ARG A 24 -5.21 16.01 -6.03
C ARG A 24 -4.85 14.70 -5.36
N PHE A 25 -5.80 13.77 -5.28
CA PHE A 25 -5.56 12.44 -4.73
C PHE A 25 -4.44 11.69 -5.49
N PHE A 26 -4.52 11.62 -6.82
CA PHE A 26 -3.46 10.98 -7.62
C PHE A 26 -2.14 11.75 -7.58
N ALA A 27 -2.18 13.09 -7.48
CA ALA A 27 -0.98 13.89 -7.26
C ALA A 27 -0.30 13.56 -5.92
N GLY A 28 -1.06 13.37 -4.85
CA GLY A 28 -0.52 12.95 -3.56
C GLY A 28 0.11 11.55 -3.62
N LEU A 29 -0.53 10.59 -4.30
CA LEU A 29 0.06 9.26 -4.50
C LEU A 29 1.38 9.33 -5.28
N PHE A 30 1.41 10.15 -6.33
CA PHE A 30 2.59 10.40 -7.14
C PHE A 30 3.75 10.97 -6.32
N GLU A 31 3.48 12.01 -5.52
CA GLU A 31 4.45 12.65 -4.62
C GLU A 31 5.06 11.65 -3.63
N VAL A 32 4.22 10.82 -3.01
CA VAL A 32 4.68 9.82 -2.03
C VAL A 32 5.54 8.74 -2.69
N ILE A 33 5.14 8.22 -3.84
CA ILE A 33 5.92 7.17 -4.53
C ILE A 33 7.28 7.72 -4.97
N LEU A 34 7.34 8.93 -5.55
CA LEU A 34 8.61 9.54 -5.92
C LEU A 34 9.51 9.84 -4.73
N SER A 35 8.93 10.30 -3.62
CA SER A 35 9.73 10.64 -2.42
C SER A 35 10.33 9.40 -1.75
N ASN A 36 9.80 8.21 -2.02
CA ASN A 36 10.26 6.95 -1.42
C ASN A 36 11.17 6.13 -2.35
N ILE A 37 11.33 6.51 -3.61
CA ILE A 37 12.17 5.77 -4.56
C ILE A 37 13.20 6.70 -5.18
N GLU A 38 14.48 6.42 -4.91
CA GLU A 38 15.60 7.12 -5.54
C GLU A 38 15.79 6.63 -6.98
N LEU A 39 15.15 7.28 -7.95
CA LEU A 39 15.46 7.10 -9.38
C LEU A 39 16.13 8.35 -9.96
N PRO A 40 17.36 8.24 -10.50
CA PRO A 40 18.12 9.39 -11.01
C PRO A 40 17.48 10.14 -12.20
N SER A 41 16.43 9.60 -12.83
CA SER A 41 16.01 10.02 -14.19
C SER A 41 14.51 10.36 -14.35
N ILE A 42 13.68 10.14 -13.33
CA ILE A 42 12.21 10.29 -13.45
C ILE A 42 11.68 11.56 -12.78
N THR A 43 12.40 12.12 -11.81
CA THR A 43 12.03 13.39 -11.16
C THR A 43 11.96 14.57 -12.13
N ASP A 44 12.64 14.50 -13.28
CA ASP A 44 12.65 15.56 -14.28
C ASP A 44 11.48 15.49 -15.28
N LEU A 45 10.76 14.36 -15.36
CA LEU A 45 9.66 14.18 -16.32
C LEU A 45 8.35 14.83 -15.86
N PHE A 46 8.23 15.09 -14.56
CA PHE A 46 7.05 15.69 -13.95
C PHE A 46 7.55 16.55 -12.78
N GLY A 47 7.60 17.87 -12.95
CA GLY A 47 7.90 18.81 -11.85
C GLY A 47 6.86 18.70 -10.73
N SER A 48 6.84 19.61 -9.73
CA SER A 48 5.82 19.54 -8.66
C SER A 48 4.41 19.53 -9.28
N VAL A 49 3.72 18.40 -9.22
CA VAL A 49 2.45 18.23 -9.91
C VAL A 49 1.33 18.58 -8.93
N SER A 50 0.67 19.73 -9.11
CA SER A 50 -0.45 20.11 -8.25
C SER A 50 -1.67 19.22 -8.47
N GLU A 51 -1.89 18.75 -9.70
CA GLU A 51 -3.04 17.95 -10.10
C GLU A 51 -2.63 16.89 -11.14
N VAL A 52 -2.95 15.62 -10.89
CA VAL A 52 -2.67 14.48 -11.78
C VAL A 52 -3.98 13.74 -12.02
N ASN A 53 -4.41 13.53 -13.26
CA ASN A 53 -5.58 12.67 -13.50
C ASN A 53 -5.21 11.17 -13.52
N LYS A 54 -6.23 10.30 -13.50
CA LYS A 54 -6.05 8.83 -13.50
C LYS A 54 -5.18 8.35 -14.67
N GLN A 55 -5.39 8.88 -15.87
CA GLN A 55 -4.68 8.44 -17.07
C GLN A 55 -3.21 8.83 -17.02
N GLU A 56 -2.92 10.05 -16.58
CA GLU A 56 -1.55 10.54 -16.35
C GLU A 56 -0.83 9.67 -15.32
N PHE A 57 -1.49 9.38 -14.20
CA PHE A 57 -0.96 8.48 -13.17
C PHE A 57 -0.64 7.09 -13.73
N GLN A 58 -1.55 6.51 -14.53
CA GLN A 58 -1.35 5.19 -15.15
C GLN A 58 -0.16 5.18 -16.11
N ILE A 59 -0.06 6.18 -16.99
CA ILE A 59 1.03 6.29 -17.98
C ILE A 59 2.36 6.45 -17.25
N TRP A 60 2.40 7.33 -16.26
CA TRP A 60 3.59 7.52 -15.44
C TRP A 60 4.00 6.22 -14.74
N LEU A 61 3.08 5.53 -14.07
CA LEU A 61 3.39 4.30 -13.33
C LEU A 61 3.89 3.21 -14.28
N GLN A 62 3.34 3.09 -15.49
CA GLN A 62 3.84 2.15 -16.50
C GLN A 62 5.26 2.52 -16.98
N ASN A 63 5.50 3.79 -17.26
CA ASN A 63 6.83 4.26 -17.67
C ASN A 63 7.86 4.05 -16.55
N PHE A 64 7.47 4.33 -15.30
CA PHE A 64 8.25 4.10 -14.10
C PHE A 64 8.69 2.63 -13.99
N LEU A 65 7.74 1.71 -14.09
CA LEU A 65 7.99 0.27 -14.04
C LEU A 65 8.84 -0.27 -15.21
N SER A 66 8.83 0.40 -16.36
CA SER A 66 9.67 0.02 -17.51
C SER A 66 11.15 0.38 -17.34
N GLN A 67 11.44 1.28 -16.39
CA GLN A 67 12.79 1.76 -16.08
C GLN A 67 13.39 1.06 -14.86
N LEU A 68 12.55 0.52 -13.98
CA LEU A 68 13.00 -0.24 -12.82
C LEU A 68 13.68 -1.56 -13.23
N GLU A 69 14.81 -1.83 -12.61
CA GLU A 69 15.46 -3.15 -12.63
C GLU A 69 14.94 -3.96 -11.43
N GLY A 70 13.93 -4.79 -11.67
CA GLY A 70 13.32 -5.65 -10.66
C GLY A 70 11.90 -5.27 -10.25
N ASP A 71 11.38 -6.04 -9.29
CA ASP A 71 10.00 -5.90 -8.82
C ASP A 71 9.86 -4.69 -7.89
N LEU A 72 8.72 -4.01 -7.96
CA LEU A 72 8.30 -2.95 -7.05
C LEU A 72 7.08 -3.38 -6.26
N VAL A 73 7.15 -3.28 -4.94
CA VAL A 73 6.01 -3.51 -4.06
C VAL A 73 5.41 -2.16 -3.64
N ILE A 74 4.12 -1.94 -3.87
CA ILE A 74 3.42 -0.78 -3.31
C ILE A 74 2.33 -1.27 -2.36
N VAL A 75 2.41 -0.83 -1.10
CA VAL A 75 1.42 -1.11 -0.06
C VAL A 75 0.55 0.12 0.12
N PHE A 76 -0.74 -0.01 -0.16
CA PHE A 76 -1.76 0.99 0.14
C PHE A 76 -2.50 0.56 1.40
N ASP A 77 -2.27 1.25 2.51
CA ASP A 77 -2.91 0.96 3.79
C ASP A 77 -4.10 1.89 4.04
N HIS A 78 -5.04 1.43 4.89
CA HIS A 78 -6.23 2.15 5.29
C HIS A 78 -7.15 2.55 4.13
N LEU A 79 -7.55 1.61 3.26
CA LEU A 79 -8.51 1.90 2.18
C LEU A 79 -9.82 2.52 2.67
N GLU A 80 -10.23 2.27 3.91
CA GLU A 80 -11.41 2.89 4.53
C GLU A 80 -11.27 4.40 4.79
N ALA A 81 -10.05 4.94 4.73
CA ALA A 81 -9.78 6.35 4.96
C ALA A 81 -10.18 7.25 3.77
N ILE A 82 -10.36 6.68 2.58
CA ILE A 82 -10.64 7.44 1.36
C ILE A 82 -12.11 7.30 0.91
N PRO A 83 -12.67 8.34 0.26
CA PRO A 83 -13.97 8.27 -0.41
C PRO A 83 -14.09 7.09 -1.37
N ARG A 84 -15.30 6.50 -1.45
CA ARG A 84 -15.56 5.29 -2.22
C ARG A 84 -15.30 5.44 -3.72
N ASP A 85 -15.56 6.61 -4.27
CA ASP A 85 -15.29 6.96 -5.66
C ASP A 85 -13.79 7.04 -5.95
N SER A 86 -13.01 7.65 -5.05
CA SER A 86 -11.54 7.65 -5.12
C SER A 86 -10.97 6.24 -4.98
N LEU A 87 -11.51 5.41 -4.09
CA LEU A 87 -11.16 4.01 -3.95
C LEU A 87 -11.38 3.24 -5.26
N GLN A 88 -12.58 3.32 -5.84
CA GLN A 88 -12.87 2.65 -7.12
C GLN A 88 -11.93 3.11 -8.23
N THR A 89 -11.65 4.41 -8.29
CA THR A 89 -10.77 5.01 -9.30
C THR A 89 -9.31 4.56 -9.12
N LEU A 90 -8.83 4.44 -7.88
CA LEU A 90 -7.52 3.85 -7.55
C LEU A 90 -7.44 2.40 -7.99
N LEU A 91 -8.43 1.59 -7.62
CA LEU A 91 -8.49 0.17 -7.94
C LEU A 91 -8.51 -0.07 -9.46
N ASP A 92 -9.29 0.71 -10.20
CA ASP A 92 -9.28 0.71 -11.66
C ASP A 92 -7.92 1.12 -12.24
N ALA A 93 -7.25 2.10 -11.62
CA ALA A 93 -5.92 2.52 -12.02
C ALA A 93 -4.92 1.36 -11.93
N LEU A 94 -4.88 0.72 -10.76
CA LEU A 94 -3.99 -0.40 -10.43
C LEU A 94 -4.24 -1.63 -11.30
N LYS A 95 -5.51 -1.92 -11.62
CA LYS A 95 -5.87 -3.02 -12.51
C LYS A 95 -5.24 -2.87 -13.90
N VAL A 96 -5.22 -1.65 -14.45
CA VAL A 96 -4.65 -1.40 -15.78
C VAL A 96 -3.12 -1.49 -15.77
N THR A 97 -2.49 -1.20 -14.62
CA THR A 97 -1.04 -1.31 -14.44
C THR A 97 -0.57 -2.71 -14.02
N HIS A 98 -1.50 -3.64 -13.76
CA HIS A 98 -1.22 -5.06 -13.57
C HIS A 98 -0.86 -5.74 -14.91
N LYS A 99 0.28 -5.37 -15.48
CA LYS A 99 0.90 -6.00 -16.64
C LYS A 99 2.36 -6.25 -16.32
N ARG A 100 2.82 -7.46 -16.62
CA ARG A 100 4.23 -7.83 -16.53
C ARG A 100 5.03 -6.97 -17.52
N SER A 101 6.05 -6.26 -17.02
CA SER A 101 7.08 -5.71 -17.89
C SER A 101 8.18 -6.76 -18.08
N ASP A 102 9.00 -6.60 -19.13
CA ASP A 102 10.14 -7.50 -19.35
C ASP A 102 11.22 -7.38 -18.26
N LYS A 103 11.18 -6.33 -17.43
CA LYS A 103 12.21 -6.00 -16.44
C LYS A 103 11.79 -6.17 -14.98
N GLY A 104 10.50 -6.30 -14.69
CA GLY A 104 10.00 -6.39 -13.32
C GLY A 104 8.49 -6.43 -13.20
N TRP A 105 8.00 -6.64 -11.99
CA TRP A 105 6.59 -6.70 -11.63
C TRP A 105 6.21 -5.57 -10.67
N LEU A 106 5.05 -4.97 -10.91
CA LEU A 106 4.36 -4.22 -9.86
C LEU A 106 3.55 -5.22 -9.02
N ILE A 107 3.92 -5.32 -7.75
CA ILE A 107 3.16 -6.05 -6.74
C ILE A 107 2.41 -5.02 -5.92
N THR A 108 1.09 -5.01 -6.02
CA THR A 108 0.25 -4.12 -5.23
C THR A 108 -0.37 -4.89 -4.07
N VAL A 109 -0.17 -4.37 -2.85
CA VAL A 109 -0.83 -4.82 -1.64
C VAL A 109 -1.82 -3.74 -1.24
N VAL A 110 -3.08 -4.11 -1.07
CA VAL A 110 -4.14 -3.21 -0.61
C VAL A 110 -4.67 -3.73 0.71
N CYS A 111 -4.60 -2.89 1.74
CA CYS A 111 -5.02 -3.19 3.09
C CYS A 111 -6.21 -2.32 3.48
N GLY A 112 -7.21 -2.92 4.11
CA GLY A 112 -8.35 -2.18 4.62
C GLY A 112 -9.27 -3.07 5.44
N ALA A 113 -10.27 -2.44 6.04
CA ALA A 113 -11.26 -3.12 6.86
C ALA A 113 -11.98 -4.25 6.10
N LEU A 114 -12.32 -5.33 6.82
CA LEU A 114 -13.01 -6.49 6.24
C LEU A 114 -14.32 -6.11 5.51
N GLY A 115 -15.01 -5.06 5.95
CA GLY A 115 -16.22 -4.55 5.28
C GLY A 115 -16.00 -4.07 3.84
N LEU A 116 -14.76 -3.75 3.44
CA LEU A 116 -14.41 -3.41 2.07
C LEU A 116 -14.15 -4.64 1.19
N ALA A 117 -13.99 -5.81 1.80
CA ALA A 117 -13.73 -7.05 1.10
C ALA A 117 -14.83 -7.35 0.06
N GLU A 118 -16.11 -7.08 0.35
CA GLU A 118 -17.22 -7.30 -0.59
C GLU A 118 -17.05 -6.57 -1.95
N HIS A 119 -16.28 -5.48 -1.98
CA HIS A 119 -16.00 -4.71 -3.20
C HIS A 119 -14.80 -5.21 -3.99
N ILE A 120 -13.93 -5.99 -3.35
CA ILE A 120 -12.60 -6.35 -3.85
C ILE A 120 -12.46 -7.87 -4.02
N VAL A 121 -13.19 -8.67 -3.24
CA VAL A 121 -13.24 -10.13 -3.30
C VAL A 121 -14.66 -10.60 -3.59
N GLY A 122 -14.82 -11.27 -4.73
CA GLY A 122 -16.10 -11.83 -5.16
C GLY A 122 -16.09 -12.27 -6.62
N VAL A 123 -17.15 -12.96 -7.05
CA VAL A 123 -17.30 -13.48 -8.43
C VAL A 123 -17.28 -12.35 -9.46
N ASN A 124 -17.73 -11.16 -9.05
CA ASN A 124 -17.77 -9.93 -9.84
C ASN A 124 -16.62 -8.96 -9.52
N SER A 125 -15.62 -9.41 -8.77
CA SER A 125 -14.47 -8.55 -8.43
C SER A 125 -13.74 -8.11 -9.69
N PRO A 126 -13.36 -6.83 -9.81
CA PRO A 126 -12.52 -6.35 -10.90
C PRO A 126 -11.13 -7.00 -10.89
N PHE A 127 -10.72 -7.62 -9.78
CA PHE A 127 -9.43 -8.28 -9.57
C PHE A 127 -9.49 -9.81 -9.57
N ARG A 128 -10.59 -10.40 -10.05
CA ARG A 128 -10.71 -11.86 -10.17
C ARG A 128 -9.59 -12.42 -11.08
N GLY A 129 -8.84 -13.39 -10.56
CA GLY A 129 -7.75 -14.05 -11.28
C GLY A 129 -6.42 -13.29 -11.28
N ILE A 130 -6.36 -12.09 -10.69
CA ILE A 130 -5.14 -11.26 -10.60
C ILE A 130 -4.80 -10.84 -9.16
N SER A 131 -5.66 -11.13 -8.18
CA SER A 131 -5.44 -10.85 -6.76
C SER A 131 -5.60 -12.12 -5.92
N LYS A 132 -4.93 -12.12 -4.76
CA LYS A 132 -5.03 -13.16 -3.73
C LYS A 132 -5.45 -12.50 -2.41
N PRO A 133 -6.65 -12.78 -1.88
CA PRO A 133 -7.04 -12.24 -0.59
C PRO A 133 -6.28 -12.88 0.56
N VAL A 134 -5.95 -12.07 1.55
CA VAL A 134 -5.39 -12.50 2.82
C VAL A 134 -6.30 -11.96 3.91
N PHE A 135 -6.90 -12.87 4.69
CA PHE A 135 -7.72 -12.51 5.84
C PHE A 135 -6.85 -12.64 7.08
N VAL A 136 -6.65 -11.52 7.76
CA VAL A 136 -6.01 -11.49 9.08
C VAL A 136 -7.13 -11.48 10.10
N GLY A 137 -7.29 -12.60 10.81
CA GLY A 137 -8.27 -12.72 11.88
C GLY A 137 -7.83 -12.03 13.17
N ASP A 138 -8.73 -11.99 14.14
CA ASP A 138 -8.42 -11.45 15.47
C ASP A 138 -7.32 -12.24 16.16
N ILE A 139 -6.57 -11.55 17.02
CA ILE A 139 -5.60 -12.19 17.89
C ILE A 139 -6.35 -13.04 18.93
N THR A 140 -6.02 -14.33 19.02
CA THR A 140 -6.59 -15.18 20.07
C THR A 140 -5.99 -14.83 21.43
N ASP A 141 -6.66 -15.19 22.52
CA ASP A 141 -6.15 -14.93 23.87
C ASP A 141 -4.75 -15.53 24.07
N GLU A 142 -4.47 -16.72 23.53
CA GLU A 142 -3.15 -17.34 23.65
C GLU A 142 -2.08 -16.57 22.87
N HIS A 143 -2.38 -16.15 21.64
CA HIS A 143 -1.45 -15.34 20.84
C HIS A 143 -1.27 -13.94 21.44
N GLY A 144 -2.32 -13.38 22.03
CA GLY A 144 -2.31 -12.11 22.74
C GLY A 144 -1.42 -12.16 23.96
N GLN A 145 -1.59 -13.19 24.80
CA GLN A 145 -0.73 -13.41 25.96
C GLN A 145 0.74 -13.62 25.55
N ALA A 146 1.00 -14.44 24.52
CA ALA A 146 2.35 -14.65 24.02
C ALA A 146 3.00 -13.36 23.47
N LEU A 147 2.22 -12.51 22.80
CA LEU A 147 2.68 -11.21 22.32
C LEU A 147 3.01 -10.27 23.48
N LEU A 148 2.12 -10.20 24.48
CA LEU A 148 2.32 -9.39 25.68
C LEU A 148 3.55 -9.83 26.45
N ASP A 149 3.70 -11.12 26.72
CA ASP A 149 4.86 -11.68 27.44
C ASP A 149 6.16 -11.35 26.71
N LYS A 150 6.17 -11.45 25.38
CA LYS A 150 7.34 -11.10 24.56
C LYS A 150 7.69 -9.61 24.66
N GLN A 151 6.70 -8.72 24.67
CA GLN A 151 6.92 -7.28 24.81
C GLN A 151 7.35 -6.90 26.22
N LEU A 152 6.71 -7.45 27.25
CA LEU A 152 7.06 -7.22 28.66
C LEU A 152 8.48 -7.70 28.97
N ALA A 153 8.88 -8.87 28.44
CA ALA A 153 10.23 -9.39 28.59
C ALA A 153 11.27 -8.48 27.89
N LYS A 154 10.95 -7.99 26.69
CA LYS A 154 11.83 -7.06 25.94
C LYS A 154 12.05 -5.76 26.73
N GLU A 155 11.01 -5.20 27.31
CA GLU A 155 11.06 -3.96 28.09
C GLU A 155 11.45 -4.18 29.57
N LYS A 156 11.75 -5.43 29.96
CA LYS A 156 12.12 -5.84 31.33
C LYS A 156 11.06 -5.48 32.39
N ILE A 157 9.80 -5.42 31.99
CA ILE A 157 8.67 -5.13 32.88
C ILE A 157 8.25 -6.43 33.57
N LYS A 158 8.17 -6.42 34.91
CA LYS A 158 7.60 -7.52 35.70
C LYS A 158 6.20 -7.14 36.14
N VAL A 159 5.21 -7.94 35.76
CA VAL A 159 3.84 -7.80 36.27
C VAL A 159 3.78 -8.45 37.65
N SER A 160 3.53 -7.65 38.69
CA SER A 160 3.28 -8.17 40.04
C SER A 160 1.83 -8.62 40.17
N GLN A 161 1.59 -9.78 40.77
CA GLN A 161 0.25 -10.21 41.19
C GLN A 161 -0.23 -9.33 42.35
N ALA A 162 -0.82 -8.18 42.07
CA ALA A 162 -1.50 -7.36 43.07
C ALA A 162 -2.89 -7.05 42.55
N GLY A 163 -3.90 -7.77 43.06
CA GLY A 163 -5.30 -7.54 42.69
C GLY A 163 -6.22 -8.77 42.61
N GLN A 164 -5.85 -9.92 43.19
CA GLN A 164 -6.85 -10.94 43.54
C GLN A 164 -7.14 -10.79 45.04
N ALA A 165 -8.15 -9.98 45.37
CA ALA A 165 -8.77 -9.89 46.67
C ALA A 165 -10.24 -10.28 46.52
#